data_AF-A0A2U2BHT3-F1
#
_entry.id   AF-A0A2U2BHT3-F1
#
_cell.length_a   1.000
_cell.length_b   1.000
_cell.length_c   1.000
_cell.angle_alpha   90.00
_cell.angle_beta   90.00
_cell.angle_gamma   90.00
#
_symmetry.space_group_name_H-M   'P 1'
#
loop_
_entity.id
_entity.type
_entity.pdbx_description
1 polymer ?
#
loop_
_entity_poly.entity_id
_entity_poly.type
_entity_poly.pdbx_seq_one_letter_code
_entity_poly.pdbx_strand_id
1 'polypeptide(L)'
;MPDYIVISVMHTLREHRYITLWAEDDKGYRWRLSRAGRYSNDRIMAHLDYYNTGSNIAVPVAVGESLARPGNPRDFDGVTLDMPVSELLAVPNTKDVWITLLANVIAPTKYKPHPEYPGARRRKEAA
;
A
#
# COMPACT_ATOMS: atom_id res chain seq x y z
N MET A 1 3.64 -9.93 16.78
CA MET A 1 3.02 -10.42 15.53
C MET A 1 3.28 -9.36 14.46
N PRO A 2 3.24 -9.69 13.16
CA PRO A 2 3.29 -8.63 12.14
C PRO A 2 2.01 -7.81 12.22
N ASP A 3 2.13 -6.55 12.64
CA ASP A 3 0.97 -5.73 12.97
C ASP A 3 0.61 -4.79 11.81
N TYR A 4 1.60 -4.34 11.02
CA TYR A 4 1.43 -3.32 10.00
C TYR A 4 2.05 -3.68 8.65
N ILE A 5 1.44 -3.18 7.58
CA ILE A 5 2.04 -3.02 6.25
C ILE A 5 2.28 -1.53 5.99
N VAL A 6 3.29 -1.23 5.18
CA VAL A 6 3.59 0.16 4.77
C VAL A 6 3.21 0.35 3.31
N ILE A 7 2.39 1.36 3.08
CA ILE A 7 1.89 1.75 1.77
C ILE A 7 2.65 2.99 1.32
N SER A 8 3.20 2.94 0.11
CA SER A 8 3.77 4.12 -0.53
C SER A 8 2.68 4.89 -1.26
N VAL A 9 2.29 6.04 -0.69
CA VAL A 9 1.37 6.98 -1.32
C VAL A 9 2.04 7.63 -2.53
N MET A 10 3.33 7.96 -2.41
CA MET A 10 4.10 8.59 -3.48
C MET A 10 4.30 7.69 -4.70
N HIS A 11 4.52 6.39 -4.50
CA HIS A 11 4.71 5.43 -5.59
C HIS A 11 3.40 4.74 -6.04
N THR A 12 2.25 5.15 -5.50
CA THR A 12 0.95 4.73 -6.04
C THR A 12 0.41 5.82 -6.94
N LEU A 13 0.57 5.62 -8.26
CA LEU A 13 0.16 6.59 -9.27
C LEU A 13 -1.27 6.35 -9.74
N ARG A 14 -1.86 7.37 -10.37
CA ARG A 14 -3.23 7.30 -10.90
C ARG A 14 -3.45 6.16 -11.91
N GLU A 15 -2.46 5.80 -12.72
CA GLU A 15 -2.58 4.69 -13.67
C GLU A 15 -2.43 3.30 -13.03
N HIS A 16 -1.91 3.22 -11.80
CA HIS A 16 -1.74 1.95 -11.14
C HIS A 16 -3.09 1.34 -10.80
N ARG A 17 -3.26 0.06 -11.12
CA ARG A 17 -4.44 -0.73 -10.74
C ARG A 17 -4.42 -1.16 -9.28
N TYR A 18 -3.24 -1.23 -8.67
CA TYR A 18 -3.03 -1.69 -7.30
C TYR A 18 -2.21 -0.67 -6.50
N ILE A 19 -2.38 -0.71 -5.19
CA ILE A 19 -1.61 0.10 -4.26
C ILE A 19 -0.20 -0.45 -4.12
N THR A 20 0.78 0.45 -4.09
CA THR A 20 2.19 0.12 -3.94
C THR A 20 2.54 -0.07 -2.47
N LEU A 21 2.96 -1.29 -2.12
CA LEU A 21 3.38 -1.70 -0.79
C LEU A 21 4.91 -1.74 -0.70
N TRP A 22 5.45 -1.48 0.49
CA TRP A 22 6.86 -1.73 0.76
C TRP A 22 7.12 -3.23 0.85
N ALA A 23 8.28 -3.69 0.39
CA ALA A 23 8.77 -5.03 0.62
C ALA A 23 9.41 -5.17 2.02
N GLU A 24 9.71 -6.39 2.45
CA GLU A 24 10.47 -6.63 3.68
C GLU A 24 11.83 -5.91 3.66
N ASP A 25 12.31 -5.57 4.85
CA ASP A 25 13.58 -4.86 5.08
C ASP A 25 13.74 -3.54 4.32
N ASP A 26 12.62 -2.89 3.99
CA ASP A 26 12.59 -1.59 3.30
C ASP A 26 13.19 -1.67 1.87
N LYS A 27 13.22 -2.87 1.28
CA LYS A 27 13.91 -3.16 0.01
C LYS A 27 12.97 -3.28 -1.17
N GLY A 28 12.47 -2.12 -1.58
CA GLY A 28 11.71 -1.94 -2.82
C GLY A 28 10.21 -2.11 -2.65
N TYR A 29 9.52 -2.21 -3.79
CA TYR A 29 8.07 -2.09 -3.86
C TYR A 29 7.40 -3.34 -4.41
N ARG A 30 6.18 -3.61 -3.94
CA ARG A 30 5.37 -4.78 -4.30
C ARG A 30 3.90 -4.39 -4.44
N TRP A 31 3.17 -5.05 -5.34
CA TRP A 31 1.70 -4.96 -5.39
C TRP A 31 1.01 -6.13 -4.69
N ARG A 32 1.67 -7.29 -4.62
CA ARG A 32 1.12 -8.50 -4.03
C ARG A 32 1.33 -8.53 -2.53
N LEU A 33 0.28 -8.81 -1.77
CA LEU A 33 0.34 -8.89 -0.30
C LEU A 33 1.23 -10.01 0.21
N SER A 34 1.31 -11.14 -0.50
CA SER A 34 2.21 -12.25 -0.14
C SER A 34 3.70 -11.89 -0.18
N ARG A 35 4.04 -10.79 -0.88
CA ARG A 35 5.41 -10.28 -1.00
C ARG A 35 5.63 -8.98 -0.22
N ALA A 36 4.59 -8.43 0.39
CA ALA A 36 4.67 -7.17 1.11
C ALA A 36 5.41 -7.34 2.44
N GLY A 37 6.17 -6.30 2.81
CA GLY A 37 6.84 -6.19 4.09
C GLY A 37 5.83 -6.13 5.22
N ARG A 38 6.07 -6.94 6.25
CA ARG A 38 5.27 -6.94 7.47
C ARG A 38 6.13 -6.44 8.63
N TYR A 39 5.63 -5.43 9.32
CA TYR A 39 6.37 -4.69 10.33
C TYR A 39 5.66 -4.79 11.69
N SER A 40 6.44 -4.93 12.77
CA SER A 40 5.91 -4.87 14.13
C SER A 40 5.49 -3.45 14.49
N ASN A 41 4.52 -3.32 15.41
CA ASN A 41 4.13 -2.03 15.97
C ASN A 41 5.34 -1.24 16.49
N ASP A 42 6.21 -1.89 17.29
CA ASP A 42 7.38 -1.24 17.90
C ASP A 42 8.33 -0.64 16.85
N ARG A 43 8.55 -1.35 15.73
CA ARG A 43 9.42 -0.86 14.64
C ARG A 43 8.79 0.35 13.94
N ILE A 44 7.49 0.30 13.67
CA ILE A 44 6.78 1.44 13.06
C ILE A 44 6.80 2.64 14.01
N MET A 45 6.50 2.43 15.28
CA MET A 45 6.44 3.48 16.30
C MET A 45 7.80 4.13 16.54
N ALA A 46 8.89 3.34 16.57
CA ALA A 46 10.25 3.86 16.69
C ALA A 46 10.69 4.73 15.50
N HIS A 47 10.06 4.57 14.33
CA HIS A 47 10.42 5.22 13.07
C HIS A 47 9.20 5.81 12.34
N LEU A 48 8.26 6.44 13.07
CA LEU A 48 7.05 7.02 12.48
C LEU A 48 7.35 8.03 11.38
N ASP A 49 8.40 8.83 11.55
CA ASP A 49 8.87 9.83 10.57
C ASP A 49 9.49 9.20 9.30
N TYR A 50 9.53 7.87 9.21
CA TYR A 50 9.96 7.14 8.02
C TYR A 50 8.79 6.35 7.41
N TYR A 51 8.10 5.58 8.25
CA TYR A 51 7.01 4.69 7.81
C TYR A 51 5.65 5.38 7.67
N ASN A 52 5.44 6.54 8.30
CA ASN A 52 4.15 7.24 8.38
C ASN A 52 4.27 8.75 8.15
N THR A 53 4.93 9.14 7.06
CA THR A 53 5.23 10.54 6.73
C THR A 53 4.14 11.28 5.98
N GLY A 54 3.22 10.56 5.34
CA GLY A 54 2.26 11.11 4.37
C GLY A 54 2.62 10.79 2.92
N SER A 55 3.92 10.68 2.61
CA SER A 55 4.39 9.99 1.40
C SER A 55 4.32 8.47 1.56
N ASN A 56 4.39 8.00 2.80
CA ASN A 56 4.08 6.64 3.21
C ASN A 56 3.07 6.67 4.35
N ILE A 57 2.26 5.61 4.45
CA ILE A 57 1.35 5.38 5.57
C ILE A 57 1.50 3.94 6.07
N ALA A 58 1.51 3.77 7.38
CA ALA A 58 1.48 2.46 8.00
C ALA A 58 0.03 2.13 8.43
N VAL A 59 -0.48 0.98 7.99
CA VAL A 59 -1.84 0.52 8.28
C VAL A 59 -1.81 -0.92 8.80
N PRO A 60 -2.76 -1.32 9.65
CA PRO A 60 -2.80 -2.69 10.15
C PRO A 60 -2.88 -3.72 9.01
N VAL A 61 -2.15 -4.82 9.14
CA VAL A 61 -2.15 -5.92 8.15
C VAL A 61 -3.58 -6.38 7.84
N ALA A 62 -4.40 -6.57 8.88
CA ALA A 62 -5.78 -7.02 8.76
C ALA A 62 -6.65 -6.10 7.88
N VAL A 63 -6.41 -4.78 7.93
CA VAL A 63 -7.13 -3.82 7.08
C VAL A 63 -6.73 -4.02 5.62
N GLY A 64 -5.43 -4.12 5.35
CA GLY A 64 -4.91 -4.40 4.00
C GLY A 64 -5.43 -5.72 3.42
N GLU A 65 -5.42 -6.79 4.21
CA GLU A 65 -5.93 -8.11 3.81
C GLU A 65 -7.44 -8.09 3.53
N SER A 66 -8.23 -7.38 4.34
CA SER A 66 -9.69 -7.28 4.15
C SER A 66 -10.09 -6.58 2.85
N LEU A 67 -9.26 -5.64 2.39
CA LEU A 67 -9.46 -4.85 1.18
C LEU A 67 -8.88 -5.53 -0.06
N ALA A 68 -8.05 -6.55 0.12
CA ALA A 68 -7.38 -7.23 -0.97
C ALA A 68 -8.36 -7.99 -1.86
N ARG A 69 -8.09 -7.98 -3.16
CA ARG A 69 -8.81 -8.78 -4.15
C ARG A 69 -7.82 -9.48 -5.07
N PRO A 70 -8.20 -10.60 -5.69
CA PRO A 70 -7.35 -11.23 -6.70
C PRO A 70 -7.05 -10.24 -7.83
N GLY A 71 -5.76 -9.94 -8.03
CA GLY A 71 -5.30 -9.17 -9.17
C GLY A 71 -5.20 -10.04 -10.43
N ASN A 72 -4.97 -9.40 -11.57
CA ASN A 72 -4.70 -10.09 -12.82
C ASN A 72 -3.24 -10.62 -12.80
N PRO A 73 -3.02 -11.95 -12.96
CA PRO A 73 -1.67 -12.55 -12.99
C PRO A 73 -0.70 -11.87 -13.95
N ARG A 74 -1.19 -11.33 -15.08
CA ARG A 74 -0.37 -10.67 -16.11
C ARG A 74 0.23 -9.34 -15.65
N ASP A 75 -0.24 -8.81 -14.52
CA ASP A 75 0.25 -7.55 -13.97
C ASP A 75 1.41 -7.75 -12.98
N PHE A 76 1.76 -8.99 -12.68
CA PHE A 76 2.70 -9.32 -11.60
C PHE A 76 3.90 -10.10 -12.12
N ASP A 77 5.09 -9.67 -11.70
CA ASP A 77 6.32 -10.37 -12.00
C ASP A 77 6.39 -11.72 -11.27
N GLY A 78 6.93 -12.72 -11.99
CA GLY A 78 7.19 -14.05 -11.46
C GLY A 78 5.92 -14.80 -11.03
N VAL A 79 4.77 -14.51 -11.65
CA VAL A 79 3.51 -15.20 -11.43
C VAL A 79 3.18 -16.10 -12.60
N THR A 80 2.70 -17.30 -12.31
CA THR A 80 2.19 -18.26 -13.29
C THR A 80 0.66 -18.40 -13.16
N LEU A 81 -0.02 -18.83 -14.22
CA LEU A 81 -1.49 -18.91 -14.26
C LEU A 81 -2.07 -19.97 -13.31
N ASP A 82 -1.24 -20.92 -12.86
CA ASP A 82 -1.56 -22.00 -11.93
C ASP A 82 -1.29 -21.64 -10.46
N MET A 83 -0.75 -20.45 -10.17
CA MET A 83 -0.58 -20.00 -8.78
C MET A 83 -1.91 -19.91 -8.04
N PRO A 84 -1.94 -20.22 -6.73
CA PRO A 84 -3.15 -20.09 -5.94
C PRO A 84 -3.59 -18.64 -5.84
N VAL A 85 -4.90 -18.41 -5.77
CA VAL A 85 -5.51 -17.07 -5.70
C VAL A 85 -4.95 -16.23 -4.54
N SER A 86 -4.57 -16.87 -3.43
CA SER A 86 -3.93 -16.21 -2.29
C SER A 86 -2.62 -15.51 -2.66
N GLU A 87 -1.87 -16.03 -3.63
CA GLU A 87 -0.63 -15.43 -4.13
C GLU A 87 -0.86 -14.25 -5.08
N LEU A 88 -2.11 -14.01 -5.49
CA LEU A 88 -2.52 -12.96 -6.40
C LEU A 88 -3.21 -11.78 -5.69
N LEU A 89 -3.38 -11.85 -4.37
CA LEU A 89 -4.06 -10.82 -3.62
C LEU A 89 -3.26 -9.51 -3.63
N ALA A 90 -3.92 -8.46 -4.11
CA ALA A 90 -3.41 -7.10 -4.14
C ALA A 90 -4.51 -6.13 -3.70
N VAL A 91 -4.11 -4.99 -3.15
CA VAL A 91 -5.06 -3.96 -2.70
C VAL A 91 -5.42 -3.07 -3.89
N PRO A 92 -6.70 -2.99 -4.32
CA PRO A 92 -7.08 -2.19 -5.49
C PRO A 92 -6.84 -0.70 -5.27
N ASN A 93 -6.29 -0.01 -6.27
CA ASN A 93 -6.12 1.44 -6.22
C ASN A 93 -7.45 2.13 -6.56
N THR A 94 -8.29 2.38 -5.55
CA THR A 94 -9.59 3.04 -5.74
C THR A 94 -9.86 4.05 -4.62
N LYS A 95 -10.79 4.98 -4.86
CA LYS A 95 -11.16 6.00 -3.89
C LYS A 95 -11.61 5.40 -2.55
N ASP A 96 -12.50 4.40 -2.59
CA ASP A 96 -13.10 3.83 -1.37
C ASP A 96 -12.08 3.05 -0.54
N VAL A 97 -11.14 2.39 -1.23
CA VAL A 97 -9.99 1.74 -0.58
C VAL A 97 -9.11 2.79 0.11
N TRP A 98 -8.77 3.89 -0.57
CA TRP A 98 -7.97 4.97 0.05
C TRP A 98 -8.66 5.61 1.24
N ILE A 99 -9.97 5.83 1.20
CA ILE A 99 -10.75 6.33 2.35
C ILE A 99 -10.57 5.38 3.55
N THR A 100 -10.73 4.08 3.32
CA THR A 100 -10.61 3.07 4.38
C THR A 100 -9.20 3.01 4.95
N LEU A 101 -8.18 3.04 4.10
CA LEU A 101 -6.78 3.03 4.52
C LEU A 101 -6.41 4.27 5.33
N LEU A 102 -6.81 5.46 4.87
CA LEU A 102 -6.52 6.72 5.56
C LEU A 102 -7.22 6.82 6.92
N ALA A 103 -8.39 6.20 7.07
CA ALA A 103 -9.09 6.12 8.35
C ALA A 103 -8.43 5.18 9.37
N ASN A 104 -7.57 4.25 8.90
CA ASN A 104 -6.92 3.23 9.72
C ASN A 104 -5.39 3.42 9.79
N VAL A 105 -4.88 4.61 9.49
CA VAL A 105 -3.46 4.92 9.64
C VAL A 105 -3.09 4.88 11.12
N ILE A 106 -1.93 4.30 11.43
CA ILE A 106 -1.46 4.07 12.81
C ILE A 106 -1.46 5.32 13.68
N ALA A 107 -1.13 6.47 13.11
CA ALA A 107 -1.04 7.77 13.77
C ALA A 107 -1.21 8.90 12.74
N PRO A 108 -1.48 10.15 13.16
CA PRO A 108 -1.43 11.30 12.27
C PRO A 108 -0.07 11.38 11.56
N THR A 109 -0.09 11.58 10.25
CA THR A 109 1.14 11.70 9.44
C THR A 109 1.73 13.10 9.55
N LYS A 110 3.06 13.19 9.42
CA LYS A 110 3.78 14.48 9.42
C LYS A 110 3.30 15.43 8.33
N TYR A 111 3.06 14.92 7.14
CA TYR A 111 2.48 15.64 6.01
C TYR A 111 1.15 15.01 5.62
N LYS A 112 0.22 15.81 5.08
CA LYS A 112 -1.06 15.28 4.63
C LYS A 112 -0.83 14.28 3.48
N PRO A 113 -1.36 13.05 3.55
CA PRO A 113 -1.27 12.11 2.44
C PRO A 113 -2.11 12.62 1.27
N HIS A 114 -1.58 12.47 0.06
CA HIS A 114 -2.24 12.88 -1.17
C HIS A 114 -2.29 11.70 -2.15
N PRO A 115 -3.09 10.67 -1.87
CA PRO A 115 -3.17 9.49 -2.73
C PRO A 115 -3.68 9.83 -4.13
N GLU A 116 -3.14 9.13 -5.11
CA GLU A 116 -3.65 9.13 -6.48
C GLU A 116 -4.34 7.81 -6.79
N TYR A 117 -5.42 7.90 -7.56
CA TYR A 117 -6.20 6.76 -7.99
C TYR A 117 -6.89 7.06 -9.33
N PRO A 118 -7.27 6.04 -10.12
CA PRO A 118 -8.05 6.22 -11.34
C PRO A 118 -9.27 7.11 -11.11
N GLY A 119 -9.33 8.25 -11.80
CA GLY A 119 -10.41 9.25 -11.66
C GLY A 119 -10.14 10.39 -10.67
N ALA A 120 -9.03 10.36 -9.93
CA ALA A 120 -8.60 11.51 -9.12
C ALA A 120 -8.26 12.72 -10.01
N ARG A 121 -8.55 13.93 -9.50
CA ARG A 121 -8.19 15.19 -10.18
C ARG A 121 -6.68 15.26 -10.30
N ARG A 122 -6.15 15.55 -11.50
CA ARG A 122 -4.71 15.78 -11.69
C ARG A 122 -4.25 16.89 -10.74
N ARG A 123 -3.15 16.67 -10.03
CA ARG A 123 -2.44 17.79 -9.41
C ARG A 123 -2.02 18.72 -10.54
N LYS A 124 -2.29 20.01 -10.41
CA LYS A 124 -1.61 20.99 -11.26
C LYS A 124 -0.15 20.93 -10.85
N GLU A 125 0.72 20.48 -11.73
CA GLU A 125 2.15 20.74 -11.56
C GLU A 125 2.32 22.24 -11.39
N ALA A 126 3.09 22.65 -10.38
CA ALA A 126 3.52 24.03 -10.30
C ALA A 126 4.39 24.30 -11.53
N ALA A 127 3.90 25.15 -12.42
CA ALA A 127 4.62 25.64 -13.59
C ALA A 127 5.83 26.47 -13.18
#